data_AF-A0A3P9ND53-F1
#
_entry.id   AF-A0A3P9ND53-F1
#
_cell.length_a   1.000
_cell.length_b   1.000
_cell.length_c   1.000
_cell.angle_alpha   90.00
_cell.angle_beta   90.00
_cell.angle_gamma   90.00
#
_symmetry.space_group_name_H-M   'P 1'
#
loop_
_entity.id
_entity.type
_entity.pdbx_description
1 polymer ?
#
loop_
_entity_poly.entity_id
_entity_poly.type
_entity_poly.pdbx_seq_one_letter_code
_entity_poly.pdbx_strand_id
1 'polypeptide(L)'
;VGDMNADVTDCKSLFANHLKQFCSTNELILSSKVGDIVKKLKNNKAYGVDKISTEHLKFASRNIFPLLAICFTGFLIHGILPNSMLYVILVPIVKDRAGKINGKDNYQPIALASTLSKVLEKINQL
;
A
#
# COMPACT_ATOMS: atom_id res chain seq x y z
N VAL A 1 -38.29 -8.64 -6.68
CA VAL A 1 -37.19 -9.01 -5.74
C VAL A 1 -36.28 -7.79 -5.71
N GLY A 2 -36.56 -6.89 -4.77
CA GLY A 2 -36.02 -5.53 -4.77
C GLY A 2 -34.58 -5.48 -4.30
N ASP A 3 -33.82 -4.61 -4.93
CA ASP A 3 -32.40 -4.38 -4.73
C ASP A 3 -32.08 -4.07 -3.26
N MET A 4 -31.47 -5.04 -2.56
CA MET A 4 -30.83 -4.84 -1.25
C MET A 4 -29.35 -4.46 -1.40
N ASN A 5 -28.99 -3.76 -2.47
CA ASN A 5 -27.69 -3.12 -2.55
C ASN A 5 -27.83 -1.76 -1.86
N ALA A 6 -27.68 -1.76 -0.53
CA ALA A 6 -27.39 -0.55 0.20
C ALA A 6 -26.17 0.10 -0.45
N ASP A 7 -26.38 1.22 -1.11
CA ASP A 7 -25.32 1.98 -1.76
C ASP A 7 -24.41 2.55 -0.67
N VAL A 8 -23.30 1.86 -0.41
CA VAL A 8 -22.26 2.28 0.56
C VAL A 8 -21.47 3.49 0.04
N THR A 9 -21.80 4.01 -1.14
CA THR A 9 -21.12 5.15 -1.76
C THR A 9 -21.57 6.51 -1.19
N ASP A 10 -22.61 6.55 -0.35
CA ASP A 10 -23.01 7.80 0.29
C ASP A 10 -22.08 8.17 1.47
N CYS A 11 -21.09 9.02 1.17
CA CYS A 11 -20.15 9.58 2.14
C CYS A 11 -20.82 10.46 3.23
N LYS A 12 -22.13 10.76 3.12
CA LYS A 12 -22.92 11.48 4.14
C LYS A 12 -23.78 10.57 5.02
N SER A 13 -23.78 9.26 4.76
CA SER A 13 -24.52 8.29 5.55
C SER A 13 -23.98 8.18 6.98
N LEU A 14 -24.86 8.33 7.97
CA LEU A 14 -24.55 8.08 9.38
C LEU A 14 -23.96 6.67 9.59
N PHE A 15 -24.45 5.69 8.83
CA PHE A 15 -23.96 4.32 8.88
C PHE A 15 -22.52 4.21 8.35
N ALA A 16 -22.18 4.90 7.26
CA ALA A 16 -20.81 4.92 6.75
C ALA A 16 -19.83 5.52 7.77
N ASN A 17 -20.25 6.56 8.49
CA ASN A 17 -19.45 7.16 9.56
C ASN A 17 -19.32 6.23 10.77
N HIS A 18 -20.41 5.56 11.18
CA HIS A 18 -20.35 4.55 12.24
C HIS A 18 -19.45 3.37 11.86
N LEU A 19 -19.49 2.90 10.60
CA LEU A 19 -18.61 1.84 10.12
C LEU A 19 -17.14 2.27 10.14
N LYS A 20 -16.82 3.49 9.69
CA LYS A 20 -15.46 4.03 9.78
C LYS A 20 -14.99 4.10 11.22
N GLN A 21 -15.84 4.59 12.13
CA GLN A 21 -15.54 4.67 13.55
C GLN A 21 -15.29 3.29 14.15
N PHE A 22 -16.16 2.32 13.86
CA PHE A 22 -16.02 0.94 14.30
C PHE A 22 -14.71 0.31 13.80
N CYS A 23 -14.35 0.56 12.53
CA CYS A 23 -13.10 0.06 11.97
C CYS A 23 -11.89 0.68 12.66
N SER A 24 -11.89 2.00 12.91
CA SER A 24 -10.79 2.65 13.65
C SER A 24 -10.66 2.12 15.08
N THR A 25 -11.77 1.88 15.79
CA THR A 25 -11.74 1.33 17.16
C THR A 25 -11.19 -0.09 17.22
N ASN A 26 -11.40 -0.89 16.17
CA ASN A 26 -11.00 -2.30 16.13
C ASN A 26 -9.78 -2.56 15.24
N GLU A 27 -9.05 -1.51 14.84
CA GLU A 27 -7.88 -1.59 13.95
C GLU A 27 -8.15 -2.35 12.63
N LEU A 28 -9.39 -2.27 12.14
CA LEU A 28 -9.82 -2.92 10.91
C LEU A 28 -9.55 -2.02 9.71
N ILE A 29 -9.07 -2.63 8.63
CA ILE A 29 -8.78 -1.92 7.39
C ILE A 29 -9.98 -2.03 6.45
N LEU A 30 -10.49 -0.88 6.01
CA LEU A 30 -11.60 -0.82 5.05
C LEU A 30 -11.07 -1.03 3.62
N SER A 31 -11.73 -1.88 2.83
CA SER A 31 -11.34 -2.18 1.45
C SER A 31 -11.36 -0.93 0.55
N SER A 32 -12.26 0.01 0.79
CA SER A 32 -12.29 1.31 0.11
C SER A 32 -11.04 2.15 0.40
N LYS A 33 -10.55 2.17 1.65
CA LYS A 33 -9.30 2.85 2.04
C LYS A 33 -8.11 2.26 1.27
N VAL A 34 -8.03 0.94 1.15
CA VAL A 34 -6.99 0.26 0.35
C VAL A 34 -7.09 0.67 -1.12
N GLY A 35 -8.27 0.62 -1.71
CA GLY A 35 -8.50 1.01 -3.10
C GLY A 35 -8.09 2.45 -3.40
N ASP A 36 -8.42 3.38 -2.52
CA ASP A 36 -8.06 4.79 -2.65
C ASP A 36 -6.55 5.02 -2.56
N ILE A 37 -5.87 4.31 -1.65
CA ILE A 37 -4.41 4.37 -1.51
C ILE A 37 -3.73 3.81 -2.76
N VAL A 38 -4.18 2.65 -3.25
CA VAL A 38 -3.64 2.01 -4.46
C VAL A 38 -3.77 2.94 -5.66
N LYS A 39 -4.92 3.60 -5.85
CA LYS A 39 -5.12 4.58 -6.93
C LYS A 39 -4.14 5.76 -6.83
N LYS A 40 -3.85 6.23 -5.62
CA LYS A 40 -2.91 7.34 -5.34
C LYS A 40 -1.43 6.95 -5.45
N LEU A 41 -1.07 5.67 -5.63
CA LEU A 41 0.33 5.28 -5.84
C LEU A 41 0.87 5.85 -7.16
N LYS A 42 2.18 6.15 -7.22
CA LYS A 42 2.82 6.61 -8.46
C LYS A 42 3.14 5.41 -9.35
N ASN A 43 2.86 5.51 -10.64
CA ASN A 43 3.20 4.48 -11.63
C ASN A 43 4.70 4.50 -11.98
N ASN A 44 5.17 3.45 -12.66
CA ASN A 44 6.53 3.29 -13.17
C ASN A 44 7.59 3.36 -12.07
N LYS A 45 7.25 2.85 -10.89
CA LYS A 45 8.20 2.70 -9.78
C LYS A 45 8.80 1.32 -9.80
N ALA A 46 10.08 1.25 -9.43
CA ALA A 46 10.76 -0.03 -9.28
C ALA A 46 10.08 -0.86 -8.18
N TYR A 47 9.93 -2.15 -8.46
CA TYR A 47 9.36 -3.13 -7.56
C TYR A 47 10.37 -3.53 -6.48
N GLY A 48 9.87 -4.10 -5.38
CA GLY A 48 10.71 -4.64 -4.32
C GLY A 48 11.11 -6.10 -4.60
N VAL A 49 11.51 -6.82 -3.54
CA VAL A 49 11.89 -8.24 -3.63
C VAL A 49 10.78 -9.12 -4.20
N ASP A 50 9.52 -8.72 -3.98
CA ASP A 50 8.31 -9.41 -4.41
C ASP A 50 8.02 -9.33 -5.92
N LYS A 51 8.72 -8.46 -6.66
CA LYS A 51 8.46 -8.18 -8.09
C LYS A 51 7.03 -7.72 -8.39
N ILE A 52 6.29 -7.25 -7.38
CA ILE A 52 4.94 -6.70 -7.54
C ILE A 52 5.06 -5.20 -7.78
N SER A 53 4.66 -4.75 -8.97
CA SER A 53 4.61 -3.33 -9.30
C SER A 53 3.28 -2.68 -8.94
N THR A 54 3.24 -1.34 -8.94
CA THR A 54 2.03 -0.56 -8.70
C THR A 54 0.93 -0.81 -9.72
N GLU A 55 1.31 -1.09 -10.96
CA GLU A 55 0.41 -1.37 -12.08
C GLU A 55 -0.37 -2.67 -11.83
N HIS A 56 0.29 -3.69 -11.29
CA HIS A 56 -0.37 -4.95 -10.95
C HIS A 56 -1.54 -4.73 -9.98
N LEU A 57 -1.38 -3.87 -8.97
CA LEU A 57 -2.44 -3.56 -8.02
C LEU A 57 -3.52 -2.63 -8.59
N LYS A 58 -3.14 -1.69 -9.47
CA LYS A 58 -4.08 -0.75 -10.08
C LYS A 58 -4.99 -1.39 -11.13
N PHE A 59 -4.44 -2.32 -11.90
CA PHE A 59 -5.16 -3.02 -12.97
C PHE A 59 -5.69 -4.39 -12.54
N ALA A 60 -5.45 -4.80 -11.30
CA ALA A 60 -6.06 -5.99 -10.73
C ALA A 60 -7.59 -5.86 -10.62
N SER A 61 -8.26 -7.01 -10.48
CA SER A 61 -9.69 -7.07 -10.20
C SER A 61 -10.04 -6.34 -8.91
N ARG A 62 -11.23 -5.72 -8.84
CA ARG A 62 -11.73 -5.03 -7.63
C ARG A 62 -11.77 -5.93 -6.39
N ASN A 63 -11.79 -7.25 -6.59
CA ASN A 63 -11.77 -8.25 -5.54
C ASN A 63 -10.43 -8.29 -4.77
N ILE A 64 -9.36 -7.69 -5.30
CA ILE A 64 -8.06 -7.66 -4.60
C ILE A 64 -8.10 -6.74 -3.37
N PHE A 65 -8.90 -5.68 -3.39
CA PHE A 65 -8.95 -4.71 -2.29
C PHE A 65 -9.52 -5.28 -0.98
N PRO A 66 -10.65 -6.01 -0.97
CA PRO A 66 -11.11 -6.67 0.25
C PRO A 66 -10.15 -7.77 0.73
N LEU A 67 -9.52 -8.52 -0.19
CA LEU A 67 -8.52 -9.53 0.19
C LEU A 67 -7.31 -8.89 0.87
N LEU A 68 -6.77 -7.81 0.30
CA LEU A 68 -5.66 -7.06 0.89
C LEU A 68 -6.05 -6.43 2.23
N ALA A 69 -7.27 -5.91 2.36
CA ALA A 69 -7.77 -5.35 3.60
C ALA A 69 -7.80 -6.39 4.74
N ILE A 70 -8.31 -7.60 4.46
CA ILE A 70 -8.31 -8.71 5.42
C ILE A 70 -6.88 -9.12 5.77
N CYS A 71 -6.01 -9.30 4.77
CA CYS A 71 -4.61 -9.66 5.01
C CYS A 71 -3.88 -8.63 5.87
N PHE A 72 -3.98 -7.33 5.54
CA PHE A 72 -3.35 -6.26 6.30
C PHE A 72 -3.91 -6.16 7.72
N THR A 73 -5.22 -6.34 7.89
CA THR A 73 -5.84 -6.37 9.21
C THR A 73 -5.26 -7.53 10.04
N GLY A 74 -5.11 -8.72 9.44
CA GLY A 74 -4.45 -9.85 10.08
C GLY A 74 -3.00 -9.55 10.46
N PHE A 75 -2.23 -8.89 9.59
CA PHE A 75 -0.85 -8.49 9.91
C PHE A 75 -0.77 -7.54 11.10
N LEU A 76 -1.70 -6.57 11.21
CA LEU A 76 -1.74 -5.63 12.32
C LEU A 76 -2.16 -6.30 13.63
N ILE A 77 -3.21 -7.13 13.60
CA ILE A 77 -3.72 -7.86 14.78
C ILE A 77 -2.66 -8.82 15.34
N HIS A 78 -1.98 -9.56 14.46
CA HIS A 78 -0.98 -10.54 14.88
C HIS A 78 0.42 -9.94 15.06
N GLY A 79 0.68 -8.74 14.55
CA GLY A 79 2.00 -8.12 14.56
C GLY A 79 3.04 -8.84 13.69
N ILE A 80 2.60 -9.61 12.68
CA ILE A 80 3.47 -10.43 11.82
C ILE A 80 3.35 -9.95 10.38
N LEU A 81 4.49 -9.61 9.77
CA LEU A 81 4.58 -9.28 8.35
C LEU A 81 5.36 -10.35 7.58
N PRO A 82 5.01 -10.60 6.31
CA PRO A 82 5.78 -11.51 5.48
C PRO A 82 7.18 -10.95 5.22
N ASN A 83 8.16 -11.84 5.16
CA ASN A 83 9.56 -11.51 4.90
C ASN A 83 9.75 -10.64 3.64
N SER A 84 8.97 -10.88 2.57
CA SER A 84 9.02 -10.10 1.34
C SER A 84 8.62 -8.62 1.50
N MET A 85 7.83 -8.29 2.54
CA MET A 85 7.49 -6.91 2.89
C MET A 85 8.53 -6.28 3.84
N LEU A 86 9.23 -7.09 4.63
CA LEU A 86 10.28 -6.63 5.54
C LEU A 86 11.59 -6.34 4.80
N TYR A 87 11.90 -7.09 3.75
CA TYR A 87 13.11 -6.88 2.97
C TYR A 87 13.02 -5.71 2.00
N VAL A 88 14.13 -4.96 1.89
CA VAL A 88 14.28 -3.80 1.01
C VAL A 88 15.52 -3.98 0.14
N ILE A 89 15.40 -3.70 -1.16
CA ILE A 89 16.55 -3.74 -2.06
C ILE A 89 17.25 -2.39 -2.04
N LEU A 90 18.55 -2.37 -1.75
CA LEU A 90 19.37 -1.16 -1.83
C LEU A 90 20.05 -1.07 -3.20
N VAL A 91 19.70 -0.02 -3.94
CA VAL A 91 20.29 0.26 -5.26
C VAL A 91 21.10 1.57 -5.16
N PRO A 92 22.44 1.53 -5.29
CA PRO A 92 23.24 2.74 -5.31
C PRO A 92 23.06 3.46 -6.66
N ILE A 93 22.70 4.74 -6.62
CA ILE A 93 22.58 5.59 -7.81
C ILE A 93 23.65 6.67 -7.78
N VAL A 94 24.30 6.89 -8.91
CA VAL A 94 25.29 7.96 -9.09
C VAL A 94 24.60 9.32 -9.06
N LYS A 95 25.03 10.21 -8.16
CA LYS A 95 24.44 11.55 -7.97
C LYS A 95 24.82 12.49 -9.12
N ASP A 96 26.09 12.51 -9.50
CA ASP A 96 26.61 13.34 -10.58
C ASP A 96 27.34 12.48 -11.62
N ARG A 97 26.83 12.50 -12.85
CA ARG A 97 27.43 11.77 -13.99
C ARG A 97 28.70 12.44 -14.50
N ALA A 98 28.90 13.73 -14.22
CA ALA A 98 30.09 14.50 -14.59
C ALA A 98 31.16 14.52 -13.49
N GLY A 99 30.85 14.01 -12.29
CA GLY A 99 31.77 13.95 -11.15
C GLY A 99 32.75 12.76 -11.19
N LYS A 100 33.60 12.65 -10.16
CA LYS A 100 34.52 11.51 -10.00
C LYS A 100 33.73 10.22 -9.74
N ILE A 101 33.69 9.33 -10.73
CA ILE A 101 33.01 8.03 -10.69
C ILE A 101 33.58 7.12 -9.57
N ASN A 102 34.86 7.31 -9.23
CA ASN A 102 35.57 6.54 -8.19
C ASN A 102 35.43 7.13 -6.77
N GLY A 103 34.69 8.23 -6.59
CA GLY A 103 34.44 8.82 -5.27
C GLY A 103 33.29 8.11 -4.56
N LYS A 104 33.52 7.60 -3.34
CA LYS A 104 32.45 7.00 -2.51
C LYS A 104 31.29 7.97 -2.25
N ASP A 105 31.58 9.28 -2.25
CA ASP A 105 30.63 10.34 -1.96
C ASP A 105 29.66 10.64 -3.13
N ASN A 106 29.88 10.02 -4.31
CA ASN A 106 29.05 10.23 -5.50
C ASN A 106 27.89 9.23 -5.63
N TYR A 107 27.68 8.35 -4.64
CA TYR A 107 26.59 7.37 -4.65
C TYR A 107 25.55 7.66 -3.58
N GLN A 108 24.28 7.73 -3.98
CA GLN A 108 23.14 7.77 -3.07
C GLN A 108 22.40 6.43 -3.11
N PRO A 109 22.33 5.68 -2.00
CA PRO A 109 21.55 4.46 -1.95
C PRO A 109 20.05 4.80 -1.97
N ILE A 110 19.30 4.13 -2.85
CA ILE A 110 17.85 4.14 -2.86
C ILE A 110 17.32 2.82 -2.33
N ALA A 111 16.41 2.92 -1.36
CA ALA A 111 15.67 1.80 -0.80
C ALA A 111 14.42 1.50 -1.64
N LEU A 112 14.38 0.32 -2.26
CA LEU A 112 13.23 -0.21 -2.98
C LEU A 112 12.46 -1.19 -2.09
N ALA A 113 11.45 -0.67 -1.40
CA ALA A 113 10.50 -1.48 -0.64
C ALA A 113 9.42 -2.10 -1.54
N SER A 114 8.85 -3.22 -1.08
CA SER A 114 7.66 -3.85 -1.69
C SER A 114 6.52 -2.84 -1.85
N THR A 115 5.75 -3.00 -2.93
CA THR A 115 4.55 -2.18 -3.16
C THR A 115 3.51 -2.38 -2.06
N LEU A 116 3.38 -3.60 -1.53
CA LEU A 116 2.48 -3.90 -0.43
C LEU A 116 2.91 -3.21 0.87
N SER A 117 4.22 -3.17 1.16
CA SER A 117 4.74 -2.45 2.32
C SER A 117 4.41 -0.97 2.27
N LYS A 118 4.55 -0.33 1.10
CA LYS A 118 4.20 1.08 0.90
C LYS A 118 2.70 1.35 1.07
N VAL A 119 1.84 0.39 0.70
CA VAL A 119 0.39 0.51 0.92
C VAL A 119 0.09 0.43 2.41
N LEU A 120 0.67 -0.53 3.12
CA LEU A 120 0.47 -0.70 4.56
C LEU A 120 0.93 0.53 5.35
N GLU A 121 2.11 1.09 5.04
CA GLU A 121 2.59 2.34 5.64
C GLU A 121 1.60 3.49 5.46
N LYS A 122 1.06 3.66 4.23
CA LYS A 122 0.05 4.69 3.95
C LYS A 122 -1.29 4.47 4.64
N ILE A 123 -1.60 3.23 5.02
CA ILE A 123 -2.81 2.92 5.80
C ILE A 123 -2.64 3.41 7.25
N ASN A 124 -1.44 3.21 7.82
CA ASN A 124 -1.13 3.56 9.21
C ASN A 124 -0.71 5.04 9.40
N GLN A 125 -0.22 5.72 8.35
CA GLN A 125 0.22 7.12 8.40
C GLN A 125 -0.91 8.17 8.24
N LEU A 126 -2.17 7.78 8.47
CA LEU A 126 -3.35 8.65 8.34
C LEU A 126 -4.27 8.55 9.55
#